data_AF-A0A2J8VCK2-F1
#
_entry.id   AF-A0A2J8VCK2-F1
#
_cell.length_a   1.000
_cell.length_b   1.000
_cell.length_c   1.000
_cell.angle_alpha   90.00
_cell.angle_beta   90.00
_cell.angle_gamma   90.00
#
_symmetry.space_group_name_H-M   'P 1'
#
loop_
_entity.id
_entity.type
_entity.pdbx_description
1 polymer ?
#
loop_
_entity_poly.entity_id
_entity_poly.type
_entity_poly.pdbx_seq_one_letter_code
_entity_poly.pdbx_strand_id
1 'polypeptide(L)'
;MGNFLSRENKVQVISESDRLYFATLRNRPKSTVNTHYFSIDEELVYENFYADFGPLNLAMVYRYCCKLNKKLKSYSLSRKKIVHYTCFDQRKRANAAFLIGAYAVIYLKKTPEEAYRALLSGSNAPYLPFRDASFGNCTYNLTILDCLQGIRKGLQHGFFDFETFDVDEYEHYERVENGDFNWIVPGKFLAFSGPHPKSKIENGYPLHAPEAYFPYFKKHNVTAVVRLNKKIYEAKRFTDAGFEHYDLFFIDGSTPSDNIVRRFLNICENTKG
;
A
#
# COMPACT_ATOMS: atom_id res chain seq x y z
N MET A 1 -7.45 -31.32 25.88
CA MET A 1 -6.09 -30.72 25.98
C MET A 1 -6.25 -29.22 25.84
N GLY A 2 -5.65 -28.46 26.77
CA GLY A 2 -6.16 -27.19 27.27
C GLY A 2 -6.11 -25.98 26.33
N ASN A 3 -7.20 -25.22 26.36
CA ASN A 3 -7.31 -23.83 25.89
C ASN A 3 -6.27 -22.96 26.62
N PHE A 4 -5.13 -22.70 25.98
CA PHE A 4 -4.09 -21.82 26.50
C PHE A 4 -4.00 -20.51 25.72
N LEU A 5 -5.14 -19.83 25.65
CA LEU A 5 -5.25 -18.38 25.44
C LEU A 5 -6.40 -17.96 26.35
N SER A 6 -6.11 -17.17 27.39
CA SER A 6 -7.13 -16.69 28.31
C SER A 6 -8.28 -16.05 27.52
N ARG A 7 -9.52 -16.18 28.00
CA ARG A 7 -10.72 -15.56 27.38
C ARG A 7 -10.55 -14.04 27.12
N GLU A 8 -9.57 -13.41 27.74
CA GLU A 8 -9.23 -11.99 27.62
C GLU A 8 -8.35 -11.64 26.41
N ASN A 9 -7.67 -12.62 25.80
CA ASN A 9 -6.75 -12.42 24.67
C ASN A 9 -7.26 -13.18 23.44
N LYS A 10 -8.10 -12.50 22.64
CA LYS A 10 -8.78 -13.10 21.49
C LYS A 10 -7.83 -13.32 20.33
N VAL A 11 -7.79 -14.56 19.85
CA VAL A 11 -6.92 -15.00 18.76
C VAL A 11 -7.78 -15.56 17.62
N GLN A 12 -7.58 -15.02 16.42
CA GLN A 12 -8.20 -15.39 15.17
C GLN A 12 -7.27 -16.34 14.41
N VAL A 13 -7.83 -17.40 13.81
CA VAL A 13 -7.07 -18.39 13.05
C VAL A 13 -7.13 -18.02 11.58
N ILE A 14 -5.98 -17.79 10.94
CA ILE A 14 -5.91 -17.33 9.54
C ILE A 14 -5.46 -18.44 8.59
N SER A 15 -4.73 -19.46 9.05
CA SER A 15 -4.22 -20.56 8.22
C SER A 15 -4.83 -21.91 8.59
N GLU A 16 -5.01 -22.77 7.59
CA GLU A 16 -5.35 -24.20 7.74
C GLU A 16 -4.23 -24.99 8.42
N SER A 17 -2.99 -24.49 8.37
CA SER A 17 -1.80 -25.17 8.89
C SER A 17 -1.69 -25.15 10.43
N ASP A 18 -2.75 -24.80 11.17
CA ASP A 18 -2.89 -24.75 12.63
C ASP A 18 -1.74 -24.05 13.42
N ARG A 19 -0.93 -23.26 12.70
CA ARG A 19 0.30 -22.63 13.17
C ARG A 19 0.31 -21.11 13.04
N LEU A 20 -0.61 -20.50 12.31
CA LEU A 20 -0.67 -19.04 12.11
C LEU A 20 -1.93 -18.45 12.71
N TYR A 21 -1.73 -17.46 13.56
CA TYR A 21 -2.78 -16.82 14.34
C TYR A 21 -2.60 -15.30 14.35
N PHE A 22 -3.71 -14.58 14.47
CA PHE A 22 -3.75 -13.12 14.65
C PHE A 22 -4.42 -12.76 15.97
N ALA A 23 -3.90 -11.80 16.72
CA ALA A 23 -4.42 -11.45 18.04
C ALA A 23 -4.45 -9.95 18.31
N THR A 24 -5.46 -9.50 19.05
CA THR A 24 -5.47 -8.15 19.66
C THR A 24 -5.19 -8.29 21.15
N LEU A 25 -4.10 -7.70 21.63
CA LEU A 25 -3.61 -7.87 23.00
C LEU A 25 -3.39 -6.51 23.69
N ARG A 26 -3.65 -6.42 24.99
CA ARG A 26 -3.44 -5.18 25.76
C ARG A 26 -1.96 -4.93 26.05
N ASN A 27 -1.23 -6.00 26.33
CA ASN A 27 0.15 -5.96 26.76
C ASN A 27 1.02 -6.75 25.78
N ARG A 28 2.30 -6.36 25.67
CA ARG A 28 3.31 -7.10 24.90
C ARG A 28 3.47 -8.51 25.48
N PRO A 29 3.08 -9.57 24.74
CA PRO A 29 3.23 -10.94 25.22
C PRO A 29 4.70 -11.36 25.20
N LYS A 30 5.10 -12.22 26.13
CA LYS A 30 6.37 -12.95 26.08
C LYS A 30 6.19 -14.23 25.27
N SER A 31 7.11 -14.52 24.36
CA SER A 31 7.16 -15.81 23.66
C SER A 31 7.37 -16.96 24.64
N THR A 32 6.77 -18.11 24.34
CA THR A 32 6.84 -19.32 25.15
C THR A 32 7.59 -20.43 24.41
N VAL A 33 7.67 -21.61 25.03
CA VAL A 33 8.21 -22.82 24.38
C VAL A 33 7.41 -23.19 23.13
N ASN A 34 6.09 -22.99 23.16
CA ASN A 34 5.17 -23.43 22.09
C ASN A 34 4.64 -22.29 21.21
N THR A 35 4.85 -21.03 21.59
CA THR A 35 4.29 -19.87 20.89
C THR A 35 5.31 -18.78 20.67
N HIS A 36 5.43 -18.32 19.43
CA HIS A 36 6.22 -17.15 19.05
C HIS A 36 5.29 -15.99 18.75
N TYR A 37 5.43 -14.89 19.50
CA TYR A 37 4.69 -13.66 19.24
C TYR A 37 5.54 -12.67 18.44
N PHE A 38 4.90 -11.94 17.53
CA PHE A 38 5.51 -10.78 16.87
C PHE A 38 4.45 -9.74 16.54
N SER A 39 4.88 -8.49 16.41
CA SER A 39 4.03 -7.37 15.99
C SER A 39 4.73 -6.57 14.90
N ILE A 40 3.98 -5.69 14.25
CA ILE A 40 4.45 -4.69 13.29
C ILE A 40 4.06 -3.26 13.72
N ASP A 41 3.41 -3.09 14.87
CA ASP A 41 2.79 -1.83 15.30
C ASP A 41 3.76 -0.64 15.36
N GLU A 42 5.05 -0.89 15.61
CA GLU A 42 6.12 0.12 15.65
C GLU A 42 7.17 -0.09 14.54
N GLU A 43 6.94 -1.01 13.60
CA GLU A 43 7.89 -1.37 12.54
C GLU A 43 7.39 -0.97 11.16
N LEU A 44 6.10 -1.22 10.87
CA LEU A 44 5.45 -0.84 9.62
C LEU A 44 4.42 0.22 9.96
N VAL A 45 4.88 1.47 10.01
CA VAL A 45 4.11 2.63 10.46
C VAL A 45 3.63 3.41 9.24
N TYR A 46 2.34 3.67 9.17
CA TYR A 46 1.77 4.52 8.13
C TYR A 46 2.15 5.98 8.36
N GLU A 47 2.63 6.65 7.32
CA GLU A 47 2.92 8.08 7.32
C GLU A 47 1.69 8.83 6.81
N ASN A 48 0.97 9.50 7.71
CA ASN A 48 -0.28 10.17 7.40
C ASN A 48 -0.08 11.56 6.79
N PHE A 49 -0.93 11.94 5.85
CA PHE A 49 -1.02 13.32 5.37
C PHE A 49 -1.86 14.20 6.30
N TYR A 50 -2.99 13.68 6.76
CA TYR A 50 -3.88 14.35 7.70
C TYR A 50 -4.46 13.36 8.71
N ALA A 51 -5.71 12.93 8.56
CA ALA A 51 -6.39 12.02 9.48
C ALA A 51 -6.47 10.57 8.94
N ASP A 52 -6.05 10.36 7.69
CA ASP A 52 -5.75 9.06 7.10
C ASP A 52 -4.77 8.28 7.97
N PHE A 53 -4.92 6.95 7.99
CA PHE A 53 -4.12 6.09 8.85
C PHE A 53 -3.72 4.78 8.18
N GLY A 54 -4.10 4.58 6.91
CA GLY A 54 -3.92 3.35 6.17
C GLY A 54 -4.83 3.29 4.94
N PRO A 55 -4.86 2.15 4.22
CA PRO A 55 -4.08 0.95 4.51
C PRO A 55 -2.57 1.15 4.26
N LEU A 56 -1.75 0.27 4.81
CA LEU A 56 -0.29 0.27 4.55
C LEU A 56 0.01 -0.01 3.06
N ASN A 57 1.08 0.60 2.55
CA ASN A 57 1.45 0.56 1.13
C ASN A 57 2.02 -0.81 0.69
N LEU A 58 2.30 -0.96 -0.62
CA LEU A 58 2.78 -2.22 -1.20
C LEU A 58 4.14 -2.68 -0.64
N ALA A 59 5.07 -1.77 -0.38
CA ALA A 59 6.35 -2.10 0.25
C ALA A 59 6.16 -2.73 1.64
N MET A 60 5.27 -2.14 2.46
CA MET A 60 4.96 -2.67 3.78
C MET A 60 4.23 -4.02 3.70
N VAL A 61 3.33 -4.23 2.73
CA VAL A 61 2.73 -5.55 2.47
C VAL A 61 3.80 -6.57 2.10
N TYR A 62 4.74 -6.22 1.21
CA TYR A 62 5.86 -7.06 0.81
C TYR A 62 6.77 -7.43 1.99
N ARG A 63 7.20 -6.45 2.78
CA ARG A 63 8.04 -6.68 3.96
C ARG A 63 7.32 -7.54 5.00
N TYR A 64 6.02 -7.32 5.23
CA TYR A 64 5.22 -8.18 6.09
C TYR A 64 5.19 -9.63 5.60
N CYS A 65 4.93 -9.85 4.32
CA CYS A 65 4.89 -11.18 3.72
C CYS A 65 6.23 -11.88 3.84
N CYS A 66 7.33 -11.21 3.52
CA CYS A 66 8.70 -11.73 3.68
C CYS A 66 9.00 -12.12 5.13
N LYS A 67 8.67 -11.23 6.08
CA LYS A 67 8.87 -11.46 7.51
C LYS A 67 8.08 -12.67 8.00
N LEU A 68 6.82 -12.80 7.60
CA LEU A 68 5.98 -13.92 8.01
C LEU A 68 6.44 -15.23 7.38
N ASN A 69 6.78 -15.24 6.08
CA ASN A 69 7.36 -16.40 5.40
C ASN A 69 8.66 -16.86 6.08
N LYS A 70 9.56 -15.94 6.43
CA LYS A 70 10.80 -16.25 7.17
C LYS A 70 10.51 -16.90 8.52
N LYS A 71 9.49 -16.42 9.24
CA LYS A 71 9.07 -17.01 10.53
C LYS A 71 8.50 -18.42 10.37
N LEU A 72 7.64 -18.63 9.38
CA LEU A 72 7.01 -19.92 9.13
C LEU A 72 8.01 -20.99 8.66
N LYS A 73 9.02 -20.60 7.87
CA LYS A 73 10.09 -21.47 7.36
C LYS A 73 11.25 -21.68 8.37
N SER A 74 11.34 -20.88 9.43
CA SER A 74 12.44 -20.97 10.40
C SER A 74 12.44 -22.30 11.15
N TYR A 75 13.58 -23.01 11.13
CA TYR A 75 13.76 -24.28 11.85
C TYR A 75 13.52 -24.13 13.37
N SER A 76 13.99 -23.04 13.97
CA SER A 76 13.82 -22.75 15.41
C SER A 76 12.37 -22.48 15.82
N LEU A 77 11.49 -22.22 14.85
CA LEU A 77 10.06 -21.95 15.06
C LEU A 77 9.16 -23.05 14.48
N SER A 78 9.73 -24.12 13.91
CA SER A 78 9.01 -25.18 13.20
C SER A 78 7.91 -25.86 14.02
N ARG A 79 8.11 -26.01 15.33
CA ARG A 79 7.14 -26.60 16.27
C ARG A 79 6.31 -25.57 17.06
N LYS A 80 6.50 -24.28 16.78
CA LYS A 80 5.78 -23.20 17.47
C LYS A 80 4.58 -22.72 16.67
N LYS A 81 3.55 -22.29 17.40
CA LYS A 81 2.51 -21.40 16.88
C LYS A 81 3.09 -20.01 16.67
N ILE A 82 2.84 -19.42 15.52
CA ILE A 82 3.22 -18.06 15.15
C ILE A 82 2.00 -17.16 15.35
N VAL A 83 2.10 -16.21 16.27
CA VAL A 83 1.03 -15.26 16.56
C VAL A 83 1.47 -13.86 16.16
N HIS A 84 0.87 -13.34 15.11
CA HIS A 84 0.89 -11.90 14.82
C HIS A 84 -0.04 -11.21 15.81
N TYR A 85 0.46 -10.27 16.61
CA TYR A 85 -0.39 -9.50 17.52
C TYR A 85 -0.28 -8.00 17.27
N THR A 86 -1.35 -7.30 17.64
CA THR A 86 -1.47 -5.83 17.60
C THR A 86 -2.12 -5.34 18.90
N CYS A 87 -1.95 -4.06 19.22
CA CYS A 87 -2.56 -3.42 20.38
C CYS A 87 -4.05 -3.07 20.18
N PHE A 88 -4.67 -2.38 21.13
CA PHE A 88 -6.09 -1.99 21.06
C PHE A 88 -6.35 -0.67 20.29
N ASP A 89 -5.31 0.04 19.82
CA ASP A 89 -5.48 1.20 18.94
C ASP A 89 -6.18 0.75 17.64
N GLN A 90 -7.33 1.36 17.33
CA GLN A 90 -8.18 0.91 16.23
C GLN A 90 -7.52 1.04 14.86
N ARG A 91 -6.62 2.02 14.68
CA ARG A 91 -5.89 2.25 13.43
C ARG A 91 -4.82 1.17 13.25
N LYS A 92 -4.04 0.89 14.30
CA LYS A 92 -3.05 -0.21 14.31
C LYS A 92 -3.73 -1.56 14.09
N ARG A 93 -4.88 -1.80 14.74
CA ARG A 93 -5.69 -3.02 14.54
C ARG A 93 -6.11 -3.20 13.09
N ALA A 94 -6.64 -2.16 12.45
CA ALA A 94 -7.10 -2.22 11.06
C ALA A 94 -5.93 -2.51 10.10
N ASN A 95 -4.78 -1.83 10.25
CA ASN A 95 -3.60 -2.09 9.43
C ASN A 95 -3.01 -3.48 9.63
N ALA A 96 -2.88 -3.95 10.88
CA ALA A 96 -2.37 -5.28 11.18
C ALA A 96 -3.29 -6.38 10.64
N ALA A 97 -4.61 -6.18 10.73
CA ALA A 97 -5.61 -7.07 10.16
C ALA A 97 -5.57 -7.08 8.62
N PHE A 98 -5.41 -5.90 8.00
CA PHE A 98 -5.21 -5.79 6.56
C PHE A 98 -3.97 -6.56 6.10
N LEU A 99 -2.82 -6.41 6.76
CA LEU A 99 -1.59 -7.11 6.38
C LEU A 99 -1.73 -8.64 6.43
N ILE A 100 -2.28 -9.19 7.53
CA ILE A 100 -2.45 -10.64 7.62
C ILE A 100 -3.56 -11.17 6.71
N GLY A 101 -4.60 -10.37 6.45
CA GLY A 101 -5.61 -10.67 5.44
C GLY A 101 -5.02 -10.70 4.03
N ALA A 102 -4.19 -9.71 3.68
CA ALA A 102 -3.50 -9.65 2.40
C ALA A 102 -2.60 -10.87 2.22
N TYR A 103 -1.82 -11.22 3.25
CA TYR A 103 -1.01 -12.45 3.24
C TYR A 103 -1.85 -13.71 2.98
N ALA A 104 -3.03 -13.81 3.60
CA ALA A 104 -3.93 -14.94 3.36
C ALA A 104 -4.43 -15.01 1.91
N VAL A 105 -4.72 -13.86 1.29
CA VAL A 105 -5.08 -13.78 -0.14
C VAL A 105 -3.92 -14.16 -1.04
N ILE A 106 -2.73 -13.62 -0.77
CA ILE A 106 -1.53 -13.75 -1.63
C ILE A 106 -0.91 -15.16 -1.52
N TYR A 107 -0.60 -15.60 -0.30
CA TYR A 107 0.21 -16.81 -0.04
C TYR A 107 -0.63 -18.01 0.36
N LEU A 108 -1.74 -17.83 1.07
CA LEU A 108 -2.66 -18.92 1.43
C LEU A 108 -3.77 -19.13 0.40
N LYS A 109 -3.80 -18.32 -0.66
CA LYS A 109 -4.74 -18.36 -1.79
C LYS A 109 -6.22 -18.24 -1.43
N LYS A 110 -6.56 -17.83 -0.20
CA LYS A 110 -7.94 -17.61 0.26
C LYS A 110 -8.66 -16.52 -0.51
N THR A 111 -9.96 -16.64 -0.73
CA THR A 111 -10.72 -15.51 -1.28
C THR A 111 -10.70 -14.31 -0.31
N PRO A 112 -10.86 -13.06 -0.79
CA PRO A 112 -10.98 -11.90 0.09
C PRO A 112 -12.03 -12.09 1.19
N GLU A 113 -13.17 -12.71 0.85
CA GLU A 113 -14.29 -12.96 1.76
C GLU A 113 -13.93 -14.00 2.82
N GLU A 114 -13.19 -15.06 2.45
CA GLU A 114 -12.70 -16.06 3.41
C GLU A 114 -11.68 -15.47 4.38
N ALA A 115 -10.73 -14.70 3.87
CA ALA A 115 -9.73 -14.01 4.69
C ALA A 115 -10.39 -13.01 5.65
N TYR A 116 -11.35 -12.23 5.15
CA TYR A 116 -12.10 -11.27 5.95
C TYR A 116 -12.99 -11.96 7.00
N ARG A 117 -13.70 -13.04 6.63
CA ARG A 117 -14.52 -13.81 7.58
C ARG A 117 -13.69 -14.37 8.74
N ALA A 118 -12.46 -14.82 8.47
CA ALA A 118 -11.55 -15.29 9.50
C ALA A 118 -11.11 -14.15 10.46
N LEU A 119 -10.97 -12.93 9.96
CA LEU A 119 -10.72 -11.74 10.79
C LEU A 119 -11.92 -11.35 11.65
N LEU A 120 -13.14 -11.77 11.29
CA LEU A 120 -14.35 -11.51 12.06
C LEU A 120 -14.69 -12.62 13.06
N SER A 121 -14.03 -13.78 13.01
CA SER A 121 -14.42 -14.99 13.75
C SER A 121 -14.16 -14.94 15.27
N GLY A 122 -13.93 -13.76 15.84
CA GLY A 122 -13.75 -13.55 17.29
C GLY A 122 -14.61 -12.39 17.78
N SER A 123 -14.89 -12.31 19.08
CA SER A 123 -15.78 -11.29 19.66
C SER A 123 -15.12 -9.90 19.80
N ASN A 124 -14.30 -9.49 18.84
CA ASN A 124 -13.60 -8.20 18.86
C ASN A 124 -14.51 -7.07 18.34
N ALA A 125 -14.23 -5.84 18.76
CA ALA A 125 -14.83 -4.67 18.14
C ALA A 125 -14.54 -4.66 16.63
N PRO A 126 -15.49 -4.18 15.80
CA PRO A 126 -15.28 -4.00 14.36
C PRO A 126 -13.99 -3.25 14.06
N TYR A 127 -13.38 -3.53 12.91
CA TYR A 127 -12.22 -2.77 12.45
C TYR A 127 -12.67 -1.40 11.96
N LEU A 128 -11.90 -0.36 12.29
CA LEU A 128 -12.10 0.98 11.79
C LEU A 128 -11.88 0.99 10.26
N PRO A 129 -12.87 1.42 9.46
CA PRO A 129 -12.68 1.61 8.02
C PRO A 129 -11.63 2.67 7.71
N PHE A 130 -10.90 2.49 6.61
CA PHE A 130 -9.93 3.45 6.11
C PHE A 130 -10.65 4.67 5.51
N ARG A 131 -10.08 5.84 5.75
CA ARG A 131 -10.58 7.14 5.29
C ARG A 131 -9.59 7.78 4.33
N ASP A 132 -10.05 8.81 3.64
CA ASP A 132 -9.22 9.60 2.74
C ASP A 132 -8.33 10.61 3.50
N ALA A 133 -7.43 11.23 2.74
CA ALA A 133 -6.46 12.22 3.22
C ALA A 133 -6.97 13.68 3.20
N SER A 134 -8.26 13.91 2.92
CA SER A 134 -8.82 15.27 2.89
C SER A 134 -8.91 15.92 4.27
N PHE A 135 -8.98 17.25 4.26
CA PHE A 135 -9.31 18.04 5.43
C PHE A 135 -10.80 17.92 5.76
N GLY A 136 -11.10 17.65 7.04
CA GLY A 136 -12.46 17.63 7.56
C GLY A 136 -13.06 16.23 7.70
N ASN A 137 -14.37 16.13 7.46
CA ASN A 137 -15.12 14.90 7.68
C ASN A 137 -15.00 13.95 6.48
N CYS A 138 -14.73 12.68 6.76
CA CYS A 138 -14.72 11.63 5.75
C CYS A 138 -16.15 11.35 5.26
N THR A 139 -16.36 11.40 3.95
CA THR A 139 -17.66 11.13 3.31
C THR A 139 -17.73 9.74 2.66
N TYR A 140 -16.61 9.05 2.52
CA TYR A 140 -16.53 7.73 1.92
C TYR A 140 -15.38 6.92 2.55
N ASN A 141 -15.68 5.70 3.01
CA ASN A 141 -14.69 4.85 3.67
C ASN A 141 -14.51 3.54 2.91
N LEU A 142 -13.30 2.99 2.98
CA LEU A 142 -12.98 1.64 2.49
C LEU A 142 -12.81 0.68 3.66
N THR A 143 -13.41 -0.49 3.56
CA THR A 143 -13.23 -1.58 4.54
C THR A 143 -11.98 -2.40 4.22
N ILE A 144 -11.55 -3.23 5.18
CA ILE A 144 -10.51 -4.22 4.91
C ILE A 144 -10.90 -5.14 3.74
N LEU A 145 -12.18 -5.52 3.63
CA LEU A 145 -12.65 -6.38 2.53
C LEU A 145 -12.43 -5.71 1.17
N ASP A 146 -12.75 -4.42 1.04
CA ASP A 146 -12.54 -3.66 -0.21
C ASP A 146 -11.05 -3.67 -0.60
N CYS A 147 -10.16 -3.46 0.37
CA CYS A 147 -8.71 -3.53 0.15
C CYS A 147 -8.25 -4.94 -0.28
N LEU A 148 -8.78 -6.00 0.35
CA LEU A 148 -8.45 -7.38 -0.02
C LEU A 148 -8.95 -7.76 -1.42
N GLN A 149 -10.11 -7.25 -1.81
CA GLN A 149 -10.62 -7.39 -3.18
C GLN A 149 -9.75 -6.64 -4.19
N GLY A 150 -9.25 -5.45 -3.82
CA GLY A 150 -8.25 -4.72 -4.59
C GLY A 150 -6.97 -5.52 -4.81
N ILE A 151 -6.40 -6.10 -3.75
CA ILE A 151 -5.22 -6.98 -3.84
C ILE A 151 -5.51 -8.17 -4.77
N ARG A 152 -6.66 -8.84 -4.61
CA ARG A 152 -7.03 -9.98 -5.46
C ARG A 152 -7.09 -9.61 -6.94
N LYS A 153 -7.74 -8.49 -7.28
CA LYS A 153 -7.83 -8.01 -8.68
C LYS A 153 -6.46 -7.58 -9.22
N GLY A 154 -5.65 -6.89 -8.41
CA GLY A 154 -4.28 -6.52 -8.78
C GLY A 154 -3.44 -7.74 -9.15
N LEU A 155 -3.53 -8.83 -8.37
CA LEU A 155 -2.86 -10.09 -8.70
C LEU A 155 -3.44 -10.75 -9.96
N GLN A 156 -4.77 -10.75 -10.14
CA GLN A 156 -5.41 -11.35 -11.32
C GLN A 156 -5.04 -10.66 -12.64
N HIS A 157 -4.81 -9.34 -12.60
CA HIS A 157 -4.47 -8.54 -13.77
C HIS A 157 -2.96 -8.25 -13.89
N GLY A 158 -2.13 -8.84 -13.03
CA GLY A 158 -0.67 -8.67 -13.10
C GLY A 158 -0.17 -7.27 -12.74
N PHE A 159 -0.94 -6.50 -11.96
CA PHE A 159 -0.52 -5.17 -11.50
C PHE A 159 0.56 -5.25 -10.42
N PHE A 160 0.71 -6.42 -9.81
CA PHE A 160 1.73 -6.67 -8.80
C PHE A 160 2.14 -8.13 -8.81
N ASP A 161 3.45 -8.38 -8.74
CA ASP A 161 4.04 -9.71 -8.60
C ASP A 161 5.04 -9.70 -7.45
N PHE A 162 4.78 -10.49 -6.40
CA PHE A 162 5.65 -10.61 -5.23
C PHE A 162 7.01 -11.26 -5.53
N GLU A 163 7.16 -11.97 -6.64
CA GLU A 163 8.42 -12.61 -7.00
C GLU A 163 9.40 -11.63 -7.66
N THR A 164 8.87 -10.62 -8.36
CA THR A 164 9.67 -9.64 -9.12
C THR A 164 9.58 -8.22 -8.56
N PHE A 165 8.83 -7.99 -7.48
CA PHE A 165 8.68 -6.67 -6.90
C PHE A 165 9.99 -6.16 -6.28
N ASP A 166 10.52 -5.09 -6.84
CA ASP A 166 11.67 -4.38 -6.30
C ASP A 166 11.22 -3.39 -5.21
N VAL A 167 11.23 -3.87 -3.97
CA VAL A 167 10.86 -3.06 -2.80
C VAL A 167 11.82 -1.90 -2.55
N ASP A 168 13.10 -2.05 -2.91
CA ASP A 168 14.10 -1.02 -2.65
C ASP A 168 13.97 0.11 -3.69
N GLU A 169 13.63 -0.22 -4.95
CA GLU A 169 13.25 0.77 -5.96
C GLU A 169 11.98 1.53 -5.55
N TYR A 170 10.94 0.81 -5.09
CA TYR A 170 9.70 1.43 -4.62
C TYR A 170 9.97 2.43 -3.48
N GLU A 171 10.66 1.99 -2.42
CA GLU A 171 10.94 2.82 -1.25
C GLU A 171 11.95 3.95 -1.52
N HIS A 172 12.76 3.81 -2.57
CA HIS A 172 13.60 4.90 -3.02
C HIS A 172 12.75 6.00 -3.64
N TYR A 173 11.95 5.69 -4.66
CA TYR A 173 11.24 6.70 -5.45
C TYR A 173 9.94 7.21 -4.83
N GLU A 174 9.37 6.53 -3.82
CA GLU A 174 8.23 7.08 -3.06
C GLU A 174 8.60 8.34 -2.26
N ARG A 175 9.91 8.56 -2.00
CA ARG A 175 10.36 9.69 -1.21
C ARG A 175 10.42 10.97 -2.03
N VAL A 176 10.06 12.07 -1.39
CA VAL A 176 10.12 13.43 -1.97
C VAL A 176 11.51 13.76 -2.51
N GLU A 177 12.57 13.35 -1.82
CA GLU A 177 13.93 13.58 -2.28
C GLU A 177 14.31 12.89 -3.59
N ASN A 178 13.59 11.84 -3.97
CA ASN A 178 13.89 11.04 -5.17
C ASN A 178 12.83 11.19 -6.26
N GLY A 179 11.80 12.02 -6.04
CA GLY A 179 10.82 12.41 -7.06
C GLY A 179 9.37 12.20 -6.67
N ASP A 180 9.07 11.51 -5.56
CA ASP A 180 7.69 11.23 -5.10
C ASP A 180 6.81 10.65 -6.21
N PHE A 181 7.15 9.43 -6.62
CA PHE A 181 6.41 8.72 -7.65
C PHE A 181 6.29 7.22 -7.39
N ASN A 182 5.18 6.66 -7.88
CA ASN A 182 4.85 5.25 -7.71
C ASN A 182 4.20 4.69 -8.99
N TRP A 183 4.52 3.44 -9.31
CA TRP A 183 3.79 2.69 -10.33
C TRP A 183 2.42 2.28 -9.80
N ILE A 184 1.38 2.64 -10.54
CA ILE A 184 -0.01 2.22 -10.28
C ILE A 184 -0.33 0.95 -11.08
N VAL A 185 0.13 0.92 -12.34
CA VAL A 185 0.10 -0.25 -13.21
C VAL A 185 1.49 -0.37 -13.85
N PRO A 186 2.29 -1.41 -13.52
CA PRO A 186 3.65 -1.56 -14.04
C PRO A 186 3.69 -1.47 -15.57
N GLY A 187 4.58 -0.62 -16.09
CA GLY A 187 4.74 -0.41 -17.52
C GLY A 187 3.56 0.29 -18.21
N LYS A 188 2.61 0.87 -17.46
CA LYS A 188 1.51 1.65 -18.05
C LYS A 188 1.15 2.94 -17.33
N PHE A 189 1.08 2.93 -16.01
CA PHE A 189 0.68 4.11 -15.23
C PHE A 189 1.68 4.38 -14.11
N LEU A 190 2.36 5.51 -14.22
CA LEU A 190 3.20 6.08 -13.18
C LEU A 190 2.56 7.39 -12.69
N ALA A 191 2.30 7.48 -11.40
CA ALA A 191 1.82 8.72 -10.76
C ALA A 191 3.01 9.39 -10.06
N PHE A 192 3.16 10.69 -10.24
CA PHE A 192 4.29 11.45 -9.68
C PHE A 192 3.90 12.88 -9.30
N SER A 193 4.65 13.46 -8.37
CA SER A 193 4.46 14.84 -7.94
C SER A 193 4.76 15.85 -9.06
N GLY A 194 3.99 16.93 -9.12
CA GLY A 194 4.10 17.94 -10.17
C GLY A 194 5.47 18.63 -10.17
N PRO A 195 6.24 18.59 -11.28
CA PRO A 195 7.55 19.26 -11.34
C PRO A 195 7.48 20.78 -11.15
N HIS A 196 8.58 21.36 -10.71
CA HIS A 196 8.79 22.79 -10.57
C HIS A 196 9.60 23.37 -11.74
N PRO A 197 9.64 24.70 -11.94
CA PRO A 197 10.44 25.30 -13.01
C PRO A 197 11.94 25.03 -12.88
N LYS A 198 12.46 24.77 -11.68
CA LYS A 198 13.89 24.55 -11.42
C LYS A 198 14.05 23.59 -10.26
N SER A 199 15.09 22.74 -10.32
CA SER A 199 15.49 21.95 -9.17
C SER A 199 16.15 22.85 -8.15
N LYS A 200 15.64 22.86 -6.92
CA LYS A 200 16.20 23.64 -5.80
C LYS A 200 15.79 23.02 -4.49
N ILE A 201 16.54 23.30 -3.43
CA ILE A 201 16.09 23.03 -2.06
C ILE A 201 15.34 24.27 -1.57
N GLU A 202 14.10 24.11 -1.14
CA GLU A 202 13.26 25.15 -0.56
C GLU A 202 12.74 24.68 0.80
N ASN A 203 13.07 25.42 1.87
CA ASN A 203 12.74 25.08 3.26
C ASN A 203 13.16 23.65 3.67
N GLY A 204 14.30 23.18 3.15
CA GLY A 204 14.81 21.82 3.41
C GLY A 204 14.20 20.73 2.52
N TYR A 205 13.23 21.07 1.66
CA TYR A 205 12.61 20.13 0.73
C TYR A 205 13.14 20.30 -0.69
N PRO A 206 13.53 19.21 -1.35
CA PRO A 206 13.94 19.26 -2.75
C PRO A 206 12.71 19.42 -3.65
N LEU A 207 12.78 20.42 -4.51
CA LEU A 207 11.88 20.57 -5.66
C LEU A 207 12.58 20.03 -6.89
N HIS A 208 11.85 19.30 -7.72
CA HIS A 208 12.40 18.65 -8.91
C HIS A 208 11.92 19.35 -10.18
N ALA A 209 12.86 19.73 -11.05
CA ALA A 209 12.54 20.10 -12.43
C ALA A 209 12.17 18.86 -13.26
N PRO A 210 11.50 19.04 -14.43
CA PRO A 210 11.20 17.94 -15.35
C PRO A 210 12.37 16.98 -15.62
N GLU A 211 13.58 17.50 -15.79
CA GLU A 211 14.78 16.76 -16.15
C GLU A 211 15.20 15.73 -15.09
N ALA A 212 14.83 15.95 -13.82
CA ALA A 212 15.11 14.99 -12.75
C ALA A 212 14.45 13.63 -13.03
N TYR A 213 13.31 13.62 -13.72
CA TYR A 213 12.54 12.42 -14.03
C TYR A 213 12.99 11.72 -15.32
N PHE A 214 13.68 12.42 -16.22
CA PHE A 214 13.97 11.92 -17.57
C PHE A 214 14.78 10.61 -17.59
N PRO A 215 15.84 10.43 -16.75
CA PRO A 215 16.60 9.18 -16.76
C PRO A 215 15.72 7.97 -16.43
N TYR A 216 14.86 8.11 -15.42
CA TYR A 216 13.92 7.06 -15.02
C TYR A 216 12.88 6.82 -16.12
N PHE A 217 12.25 7.89 -16.62
CA PHE A 217 11.21 7.81 -17.63
C PHE A 217 11.72 7.12 -18.91
N LYS A 218 12.93 7.47 -19.38
CA LYS A 218 13.54 6.83 -20.55
C LYS A 218 13.90 5.37 -20.30
N LYS A 219 14.48 5.05 -19.14
CA LYS A 219 14.82 3.67 -18.76
C LYS A 219 13.58 2.77 -18.72
N HIS A 220 12.45 3.31 -18.29
CA HIS A 220 11.20 2.58 -18.12
C HIS A 220 10.17 2.83 -19.24
N ASN A 221 10.62 3.32 -20.40
CA ASN A 221 9.80 3.51 -21.60
C ASN A 221 8.54 4.39 -21.42
N VAL A 222 8.56 5.34 -20.48
CA VAL A 222 7.50 6.35 -20.38
C VAL A 222 7.56 7.24 -21.61
N THR A 223 6.47 7.31 -22.37
CA THR A 223 6.41 8.09 -23.62
C THR A 223 5.56 9.35 -23.51
N ALA A 224 4.63 9.42 -22.55
CA ALA A 224 3.69 10.52 -22.41
C ALA A 224 3.56 11.01 -20.97
N VAL A 225 3.38 12.33 -20.81
CA VAL A 225 3.13 13.00 -19.53
C VAL A 225 1.81 13.74 -19.62
N VAL A 226 0.90 13.46 -18.69
CA VAL A 226 -0.38 14.16 -18.57
C VAL A 226 -0.33 15.04 -17.33
N ARG A 227 -0.46 16.36 -17.52
CA ARG A 227 -0.55 17.34 -16.44
C ARG A 227 -2.00 17.67 -16.14
N LEU A 228 -2.39 17.49 -14.88
CA LEU A 228 -3.75 17.73 -14.37
C LEU A 228 -3.87 19.04 -13.57
N ASN A 229 -2.75 19.61 -13.13
CA ASN A 229 -2.69 20.79 -12.26
C ASN A 229 -2.35 22.09 -13.03
N LYS A 230 -2.25 23.20 -12.29
CA LYS A 230 -1.85 24.50 -12.85
C LYS A 230 -0.46 24.39 -13.51
N LYS A 231 -0.23 25.20 -14.55
CA LYS A 231 1.03 25.21 -15.30
C LYS A 231 2.15 25.83 -14.47
N ILE A 232 2.83 24.99 -13.68
CA ILE A 232 3.97 25.37 -12.83
C ILE A 232 5.31 25.22 -13.59
N TYR A 233 5.36 24.45 -14.68
CA TYR A 233 6.53 24.28 -15.54
C TYR A 233 6.17 24.39 -17.02
N GLU A 234 7.14 24.58 -17.89
CA GLU A 234 6.90 24.61 -19.34
C GLU A 234 6.84 23.19 -19.92
N ALA A 235 5.74 22.86 -20.61
CA ALA A 235 5.54 21.57 -21.28
C ALA A 235 6.67 21.26 -22.29
N LYS A 236 7.23 22.32 -22.88
CA LYS A 236 8.31 22.24 -23.87
C LYS A 236 9.52 21.46 -23.36
N ARG A 237 9.79 21.49 -22.05
CA ARG A 237 10.91 20.76 -21.45
C ARG A 237 10.78 19.24 -21.61
N PHE A 238 9.56 18.72 -21.55
CA PHE A 238 9.28 17.31 -21.83
C PHE A 238 9.31 17.02 -23.34
N THR A 239 8.68 17.88 -24.15
CA THR A 239 8.61 17.64 -25.61
C THR A 239 9.97 17.73 -26.30
N ASP A 240 10.83 18.67 -25.89
CA ASP A 240 12.20 18.78 -26.39
C ASP A 240 13.07 17.56 -26.00
N ALA A 241 12.68 16.85 -24.92
CA ALA A 241 13.34 15.63 -24.47
C ALA A 241 12.77 14.34 -25.07
N GLY A 242 11.76 14.44 -25.94
CA GLY A 242 11.14 13.34 -26.68
C GLY A 242 9.88 12.73 -26.05
N PHE A 243 9.28 13.38 -25.06
CA PHE A 243 8.02 12.92 -24.45
C PHE A 243 6.81 13.65 -25.04
N GLU A 244 5.71 12.96 -25.24
CA GLU A 244 4.41 13.61 -25.48
C GLU A 244 3.94 14.30 -24.20
N HIS A 245 3.33 15.48 -24.32
CA HIS A 245 2.85 16.23 -23.16
C HIS A 245 1.42 16.72 -23.39
N TYR A 246 0.54 16.45 -22.43
CA TYR A 246 -0.87 16.79 -22.49
C TYR A 246 -1.30 17.58 -21.25
N ASP A 247 -1.95 18.72 -21.47
CA ASP A 247 -2.60 19.49 -20.41
C ASP A 247 -4.09 19.11 -20.33
N LEU A 248 -4.52 18.48 -19.23
CA LEU A 248 -5.90 18.14 -18.91
C LEU A 248 -6.31 18.75 -17.55
N PHE A 249 -6.22 20.08 -17.46
CA PHE A 249 -6.45 20.81 -16.23
C PHE A 249 -7.88 20.70 -15.70
N PHE A 250 -8.02 20.49 -14.38
CA PHE A 250 -9.23 20.77 -13.61
C PHE A 250 -8.85 21.36 -12.24
N ILE A 251 -9.82 21.93 -11.53
CA ILE A 251 -9.58 22.63 -10.26
C ILE A 251 -9.18 21.62 -9.17
N ASP A 252 -8.17 21.98 -8.38
CA ASP A 252 -7.71 21.16 -7.26
C ASP A 252 -8.84 20.86 -6.26
N GLY A 253 -8.91 19.61 -5.81
CA GLY A 253 -10.01 19.11 -4.97
C GLY A 253 -11.38 18.97 -5.66
N SER A 254 -11.51 19.29 -6.95
CA SER A 254 -12.75 19.08 -7.71
C SER A 254 -12.73 17.77 -8.50
N THR A 255 -13.86 17.42 -9.14
CA THR A 255 -13.97 16.25 -10.01
C THR A 255 -13.79 16.65 -11.49
N PRO A 256 -13.09 15.86 -12.32
CA PRO A 256 -12.95 16.16 -13.73
C PRO A 256 -14.30 16.04 -14.46
N SER A 257 -14.50 16.83 -15.50
CA SER A 257 -15.65 16.66 -16.39
C SER A 257 -15.54 15.39 -17.23
N ASP A 258 -16.66 14.85 -17.68
CA ASP A 258 -16.70 13.71 -18.60
C ASP A 258 -15.82 13.88 -19.84
N ASN A 259 -15.71 15.11 -20.36
CA ASN A 259 -14.85 15.39 -21.51
C ASN A 259 -13.37 15.17 -21.18
N ILE A 260 -12.93 15.63 -20.00
CA ILE A 260 -11.57 15.40 -19.51
C ILE A 260 -11.33 13.90 -19.33
N VAL A 261 -12.27 13.18 -18.72
CA VAL A 261 -12.17 11.73 -18.50
C VAL A 261 -12.05 10.98 -19.83
N ARG A 262 -12.92 11.24 -20.81
CA ARG A 262 -12.87 10.58 -22.12
C ARG A 262 -11.57 10.87 -22.86
N ARG A 263 -11.07 12.11 -22.78
CA ARG A 263 -9.80 12.49 -23.40
C ARG A 263 -8.60 11.80 -22.72
N PHE A 264 -8.60 11.71 -21.40
CA PHE A 264 -7.58 10.96 -20.66
C PHE A 264 -7.55 9.50 -21.09
N LEU A 265 -8.71 8.83 -21.10
CA LEU A 265 -8.82 7.43 -21.54
C LEU A 265 -8.30 7.24 -22.96
N ASN A 266 -8.72 8.09 -23.91
CA ASN A 266 -8.26 8.03 -25.29
C ASN A 266 -6.73 8.19 -25.42
N ILE A 267 -6.12 9.11 -24.66
CA ILE A 267 -4.66 9.24 -24.63
C ILE A 267 -4.03 7.94 -24.15
N CYS A 268 -4.46 7.44 -22.98
CA CYS A 268 -3.88 6.24 -22.37
C CYS A 268 -3.99 4.98 -23.25
N GLU A 269 -5.11 4.82 -23.96
CA GLU A 269 -5.34 3.70 -24.88
C GLU A 269 -4.47 3.76 -26.15
N ASN A 270 -4.08 4.95 -26.59
CA ASN A 270 -3.31 5.14 -27.84
C ASN A 270 -1.81 5.38 -27.61
N THR A 271 -1.39 5.67 -26.37
CA THR A 271 0.01 5.77 -25.98
C THR A 271 0.66 4.38 -25.91
N LYS A 272 1.84 4.24 -26.55
CA LYS A 272 2.57 2.96 -26.68
C LYS A 272 3.40 2.57 -25.45
N GLY A 273 3.70 3.52 -24.56
CA GLY A 273 4.34 3.30 -23.26
C GLY A 273 3.38 3.48 -22.08
#